data_AF-A0A7G2M2S5-F1
#
_entry.id   AF-A0A7G2M2S5-F1
#
_cell.length_a   1.000
_cell.length_b   1.000
_cell.length_c   1.000
_cell.angle_alpha   90.00
_cell.angle_beta   90.00
_cell.angle_gamma   90.00
#
_symmetry.space_group_name_H-M   'P 1'
#
loop_
_entity.id
_entity.type
_entity.pdbx_description
1 polymer ?
#
loop_
_entity_poly.entity_id
_entity_poly.type
_entity_poly.pdbx_seq_one_letter_code
_entity_poly.pdbx_strand_id
1 'polypeptide(L)'
;LHRRGQNPVLAEADLAEQIAMQGYAGSVAFAADGGAVGITSPRGGRLHLFDSKGDFLASHRRADVCGLAPGRGGFVATDGLGGILSLQEATLSRLTTASRAWDNHLVAIDA
;
A
#
# COMPACT_ATOMS: atom_id res chain seq x y z
N LEU A 1 7.89 9.93 -9.19
CA LEU A 1 8.87 9.46 -8.19
C LEU A 1 10.31 9.71 -8.62
N HIS A 2 11.22 9.89 -7.65
CA HIS A 2 12.61 10.26 -7.88
C HIS A 2 13.31 9.29 -8.86
N ARG A 3 13.96 9.85 -9.87
CA ARG A 3 14.91 9.17 -10.75
C ARG A 3 16.29 9.77 -10.57
N ARG A 4 17.34 8.94 -10.56
CA ARG A 4 18.72 9.39 -10.36
C ARG A 4 19.05 10.57 -11.28
N GLY A 5 19.53 11.67 -10.71
CA GLY A 5 19.88 12.90 -11.44
C GLY A 5 18.71 13.85 -11.68
N GLN A 6 17.53 13.57 -11.14
CA GLN A 6 16.36 14.45 -11.14
C GLN A 6 16.04 14.89 -9.71
N ASN A 7 15.29 15.98 -9.58
CA ASN A 7 14.77 16.39 -8.27
C ASN A 7 13.80 15.33 -7.72
N PRO A 8 13.78 15.10 -6.40
CA PRO A 8 12.77 14.26 -5.80
C PRO A 8 11.39 14.89 -6.00
N VAL A 9 10.40 14.04 -6.27
CA VAL A 9 8.98 14.44 -6.31
C VAL A 9 8.35 13.92 -5.03
N LEU A 10 7.72 14.83 -4.27
CA LEU A 10 6.95 14.45 -3.09
C LEU A 10 5.59 13.93 -3.56
N ALA A 11 5.26 12.69 -3.19
CA ALA A 11 3.95 12.12 -3.42
C ALA A 11 3.00 12.64 -2.34
N GLU A 12 2.09 13.53 -2.71
CA GLU A 12 1.22 14.25 -1.76
C GLU A 12 -0.23 13.82 -1.93
N ALA A 13 -0.83 13.31 -0.84
CA ALA A 13 -2.27 13.15 -0.70
C ALA A 13 -2.88 14.43 -0.11
N ASP A 14 -4.21 14.51 -0.04
CA ASP A 14 -4.89 15.56 0.73
C ASP A 14 -4.37 15.60 2.18
N LEU A 15 -4.25 16.80 2.77
CA LEU A 15 -3.68 16.99 4.11
C LEU A 15 -4.36 16.10 5.17
N ALA A 16 -5.68 15.95 5.10
CA ALA A 16 -6.43 15.09 6.02
C ALA A 16 -6.01 13.61 5.91
N GLU A 17 -5.74 13.13 4.70
CA GLU A 17 -5.26 11.77 4.48
C GLU A 17 -3.81 11.61 4.92
N GLN A 18 -2.95 12.60 4.70
CA GLN A 18 -1.57 12.58 5.21
C GLN A 18 -1.52 12.51 6.74
N ILE A 19 -2.33 13.34 7.43
CA ILE A 19 -2.45 13.31 8.89
C ILE A 19 -2.97 11.94 9.37
N ALA A 20 -3.91 11.34 8.63
CA ALA A 20 -4.45 10.03 8.96
C ALA A 20 -3.41 8.90 8.93
N MET A 21 -2.26 9.07 8.25
CA MET A 21 -1.14 8.12 8.29
C MET A 21 -0.40 8.11 9.63
N GLN A 22 -0.65 9.08 10.52
CA GLN A 22 -0.03 9.20 11.85
C GLN A 22 1.51 9.15 11.82
N GLY A 23 2.11 9.72 10.78
CA GLY A 23 3.57 9.81 10.64
C GLY A 23 4.29 8.47 10.53
N TYR A 24 3.60 7.40 10.12
CA TYR A 24 4.19 6.06 10.00
C TYR A 24 3.84 5.41 8.67
N ALA A 25 4.86 4.95 7.94
CA ALA A 25 4.73 4.10 6.77
C ALA A 25 5.28 2.71 7.12
N GLY A 26 4.44 1.68 7.03
CA GLY A 26 4.79 0.30 7.37
C GLY A 26 5.35 -0.49 6.18
N SER A 27 4.84 -0.24 4.98
CA SER A 27 5.33 -0.84 3.75
C SER A 27 5.12 0.10 2.56
N VAL A 28 5.89 -0.15 1.50
CA VAL A 28 5.80 0.54 0.22
C VAL A 28 6.12 -0.45 -0.89
N ALA A 29 5.36 -0.39 -1.99
CA ALA A 29 5.60 -1.22 -3.16
C ALA A 29 5.17 -0.50 -4.44
N PHE A 30 5.80 -0.88 -5.55
CA PHE A 30 5.25 -0.63 -6.89
C PHE A 30 4.26 -1.75 -7.26
N ALA A 31 3.24 -1.41 -8.04
CA ALA A 31 2.44 -2.39 -8.75
C ALA A 31 3.32 -3.15 -9.76
N ALA A 32 2.92 -4.36 -10.15
CA ALA A 32 3.72 -5.20 -11.05
C ALA A 32 4.02 -4.54 -12.41
N ASP A 33 3.14 -3.67 -12.89
CA ASP A 33 3.31 -2.91 -14.13
C ASP A 33 4.08 -1.58 -13.96
N GLY A 34 4.43 -1.22 -12.72
CA GLY A 34 5.10 0.03 -12.38
C GLY A 34 4.22 1.28 -12.49
N GLY A 35 2.93 1.14 -12.81
CA GLY A 35 2.02 2.26 -13.04
C GLY A 35 1.60 2.99 -11.76
N ALA A 36 1.60 2.28 -10.64
CA ALA A 36 1.19 2.78 -9.34
C ALA A 36 2.18 2.42 -8.23
N VAL A 37 2.14 3.21 -7.15
CA VAL A 37 2.86 3.00 -5.90
C VAL A 37 1.86 3.01 -4.75
N GLY A 38 1.94 1.99 -3.91
CA GLY A 38 1.16 1.92 -2.68
C GLY A 38 2.04 2.13 -1.46
N ILE A 39 1.50 2.81 -0.45
CA ILE A 39 2.12 3.00 0.87
C ILE A 39 1.08 2.63 1.93
N THR A 40 1.46 1.82 2.91
CA THR A 40 0.59 1.42 4.02
C THR A 40 1.00 2.08 5.33
N SER A 41 0.04 2.25 6.24
CA SER A 41 0.25 2.69 7.62
C SER A 41 -0.59 1.83 8.56
N PRO A 42 0.01 0.89 9.31
CA PRO A 42 -0.73 0.12 10.31
C PRO A 42 -1.23 1.01 11.45
N ARG A 43 -0.44 2.01 11.86
CA ARG A 43 -0.83 3.00 12.88
C ARG A 43 -2.03 3.86 12.45
N GLY A 44 -2.02 4.31 11.19
CA GLY A 44 -3.09 5.11 10.60
C GLY A 44 -4.31 4.30 10.12
N GLY A 45 -4.14 2.99 9.95
CA GLY A 45 -5.13 2.13 9.30
C GLY A 45 -5.41 2.59 7.86
N ARG A 46 -4.36 2.94 7.13
CA ARG A 46 -4.43 3.54 5.79
C ARG A 46 -3.56 2.80 4.78
N LEU A 47 -4.05 2.75 3.55
CA LEU A 47 -3.27 2.42 2.36
C LEU A 47 -3.49 3.57 1.38
N HIS A 48 -2.43 4.27 1.00
CA HIS A 48 -2.44 5.33 -0.01
C HIS A 48 -1.89 4.81 -1.32
N LEU A 49 -2.48 5.29 -2.40
CA LEU A 49 -2.19 4.89 -3.77
C LEU A 49 -1.80 6.14 -4.55
N PHE A 50 -0.67 6.06 -5.23
CA PHE A 50 -0.12 7.12 -6.06
C PHE A 50 0.20 6.57 -7.44
N ASP A 51 0.24 7.42 -8.46
CA ASP A 51 0.79 7.03 -9.75
C ASP A 51 2.33 7.04 -9.72
N SER A 52 2.96 6.60 -10.80
CA SER A 52 4.43 6.61 -10.94
C SER A 52 5.07 8.01 -10.90
N LYS A 53 4.28 9.08 -11.09
CA LYS A 53 4.73 10.48 -11.04
C LYS A 53 4.67 11.03 -9.62
N GLY A 54 3.76 10.55 -8.79
CA GLY A 54 3.54 10.96 -7.41
C GLY A 54 2.14 11.56 -7.17
N ASP A 55 1.27 11.54 -8.18
CA ASP A 55 -0.09 12.05 -8.07
C ASP A 55 -0.92 11.08 -7.24
N PHE A 56 -1.66 11.59 -6.26
CA PHE A 56 -2.54 10.78 -5.42
C PHE A 56 -3.73 10.24 -6.21
N LEU A 57 -3.95 8.93 -6.11
CA LEU A 57 -4.99 8.21 -6.83
C LEU A 57 -6.16 7.82 -5.91
N ALA A 58 -5.85 7.26 -4.74
CA ALA A 58 -6.86 6.76 -3.83
C ALA A 58 -6.32 6.52 -2.42
N SER A 59 -7.23 6.46 -1.44
CA SER A 59 -6.94 5.87 -0.12
C SER A 59 -7.94 4.77 0.24
N HIS A 60 -7.45 3.81 1.02
CA HIS A 60 -8.26 2.76 1.60
C HIS A 60 -8.06 2.71 3.10
N ARG A 61 -9.15 2.39 3.82
CA ARG A 61 -9.12 2.16 5.25
C ARG A 61 -9.04 0.67 5.51
N ARG A 62 -8.03 0.26 6.27
CA ARG A 62 -7.94 -1.10 6.78
C ARG A 62 -7.17 -1.07 8.08
N ALA A 63 -7.81 -1.52 9.16
CA ALA A 63 -7.16 -1.57 10.46
C ALA A 63 -5.91 -2.44 10.37
N ASP A 64 -4.82 -1.92 10.92
CA ASP A 64 -3.54 -2.64 11.03
C ASP A 64 -3.03 -3.20 9.68
N VAL A 65 -3.27 -2.51 8.58
CA VAL A 65 -2.68 -2.87 7.27
C VAL A 65 -1.20 -2.51 7.25
N CYS A 66 -0.34 -3.47 6.91
CA CYS A 66 1.10 -3.23 6.82
C CYS A 66 1.69 -3.82 5.54
N GLY A 67 1.75 -5.14 5.39
CA GLY A 67 2.39 -5.75 4.23
C GLY A 67 1.74 -5.32 2.92
N LEU A 68 2.58 -5.03 1.93
CA LEU A 68 2.18 -4.66 0.59
C LEU A 68 3.22 -5.20 -0.40
N ALA A 69 2.76 -5.91 -1.42
CA ALA A 69 3.61 -6.43 -2.48
C ALA A 69 2.89 -6.39 -3.83
N PRO A 70 3.62 -6.39 -4.96
CA PRO A 70 3.01 -6.53 -6.27
C PRO A 70 2.20 -7.83 -6.34
N GLY A 71 1.01 -7.74 -6.90
CA GLY A 71 0.10 -8.86 -7.13
C GLY A 71 -0.40 -8.87 -8.57
N ARG A 72 -1.17 -9.90 -8.92
CA ARG A 72 -1.82 -9.95 -10.23
C ARG A 72 -2.83 -8.80 -10.33
N GLY A 73 -2.62 -7.89 -11.28
CA GLY A 73 -3.51 -6.75 -11.56
C GLY A 73 -3.41 -5.59 -10.56
N GLY A 74 -2.37 -5.54 -9.73
CA GLY A 74 -2.16 -4.45 -8.77
C GLY A 74 -1.29 -4.89 -7.60
N PHE A 75 -1.89 -4.94 -6.41
CA PHE A 75 -1.20 -5.29 -5.17
C PHE A 75 -1.90 -6.42 -4.42
N VAL A 76 -1.12 -7.11 -3.59
CA VAL A 76 -1.62 -7.85 -2.44
C VAL A 76 -1.23 -7.09 -1.19
N ALA A 77 -2.17 -6.95 -0.26
CA ALA A 77 -1.94 -6.33 1.03
C ALA A 77 -2.32 -7.26 2.17
N THR A 78 -1.71 -7.08 3.34
CA THR A 78 -1.94 -7.92 4.51
C THR A 78 -2.09 -7.08 5.78
N ASP A 79 -2.89 -7.58 6.72
CA ASP A 79 -3.10 -6.97 8.03
C ASP A 79 -2.83 -7.93 9.19
N GLY A 80 -2.66 -7.39 10.40
CA GLY A 80 -2.29 -8.19 11.58
C GLY A 80 -3.45 -9.02 12.14
N LEU A 81 -4.66 -8.88 11.59
CA LEU A 81 -5.83 -9.67 11.95
C LEU A 81 -5.99 -10.93 11.10
N GLY A 82 -5.00 -11.25 10.27
CA GLY A 82 -5.03 -12.42 9.39
C GLY A 82 -5.53 -12.11 7.98
N GLY A 83 -5.88 -10.87 7.67
CA GLY A 83 -6.42 -10.50 6.37
C GLY A 83 -5.39 -10.57 5.26
N ILE A 84 -5.78 -11.20 4.14
CA ILE A 84 -5.08 -11.15 2.87
C ILE A 84 -6.03 -10.50 1.86
N LEU A 85 -5.59 -9.42 1.25
CA LEU A 85 -6.40 -8.53 0.44
C LEU A 85 -5.80 -8.36 -0.95
N SER A 86 -6.66 -8.25 -1.96
CA SER A 86 -6.30 -7.77 -3.28
C SER A 86 -6.64 -6.30 -3.40
N LEU A 87 -5.77 -5.54 -4.03
CA LEU A 87 -6.03 -4.18 -4.46
C LEU A 87 -5.83 -4.10 -5.97
N GLN A 88 -6.95 -4.02 -6.70
CA GLN A 88 -7.00 -3.95 -8.16
C GLN A 88 -7.91 -2.78 -8.53
N GLU A 89 -7.51 -1.97 -9.52
CA GLU A 89 -8.32 -0.82 -9.99
C GLU A 89 -8.83 0.07 -8.84
N ALA A 90 -7.95 0.39 -7.87
CA ALA A 90 -8.28 1.15 -6.67
C ALA A 90 -9.44 0.56 -5.84
N THR A 91 -9.68 -0.74 -5.94
CA THR A 91 -10.66 -1.46 -5.13
C THR A 91 -9.96 -2.46 -4.23
N LEU A 92 -10.10 -2.25 -2.91
CA LEU A 92 -9.57 -3.16 -1.90
C LEU A 92 -10.63 -4.22 -1.58
N SER A 93 -10.31 -5.49 -1.81
CA SER A 93 -11.19 -6.63 -1.56
C SER A 93 -10.46 -7.74 -0.82
N ARG A 94 -11.20 -8.52 -0.03
CA ARG A 94 -10.62 -9.63 0.73
C ARG A 94 -10.43 -10.84 -0.18
N LEU A 95 -9.20 -11.36 -0.24
CA LEU A 95 -8.90 -12.65 -0.86
C LEU A 95 -9.21 -13.79 0.11
N THR A 96 -8.65 -13.71 1.32
CA THR A 96 -8.86 -14.71 2.37
C THR A 96 -8.53 -14.15 3.75
N THR A 97 -8.73 -14.95 4.79
CA THR A 97 -8.37 -14.62 6.17
C THR A 97 -7.79 -15.85 6.85
N ALA A 98 -6.58 -15.69 7.40
CA ALA A 98 -5.98 -16.68 8.28
C ALA A 98 -6.68 -16.66 9.65
N SER A 99 -6.80 -17.81 10.31
CA SER A 99 -7.43 -17.93 11.64
C SER A 99 -6.52 -17.47 12.79
N ARG A 100 -5.43 -16.76 12.48
CA ARG A 100 -4.38 -16.32 13.42
C ARG A 100 -3.91 -14.93 13.05
N ALA A 101 -3.54 -14.16 14.07
CA ALA A 101 -2.78 -12.92 13.91
C ALA A 101 -1.30 -13.23 13.69
N TRP A 102 -0.60 -12.36 12.96
CA TRP A 102 0.81 -12.49 12.62
C TRP A 102 1.42 -11.12 12.34
N ASP A 103 2.76 -11.05 12.40
CA ASP A 103 3.49 -9.87 11.95
C ASP A 103 3.38 -9.77 10.42
N ASN A 104 2.58 -8.80 9.98
CA ASN A 104 1.85 -8.77 8.72
C ASN A 104 2.65 -8.27 7.51
N HIS A 105 3.96 -8.49 7.49
CA HIS A 105 4.85 -8.08 6.39
C HIS A 105 4.76 -9.03 5.20
N LEU A 106 4.87 -8.49 3.99
CA LEU A 106 4.71 -9.24 2.75
C LEU A 106 5.85 -8.92 1.78
N VAL A 107 6.41 -9.96 1.15
CA VAL A 107 7.37 -9.85 0.06
C VAL A 107 6.93 -10.76 -1.08
N ALA A 108 7.07 -10.29 -2.31
CA ALA A 108 6.92 -11.14 -3.49
C ALA A 108 8.17 -12.00 -3.64
N ILE A 109 7.98 -13.31 -3.87
CA ILE A 109 9.05 -14.24 -4.21
C ILE A 109 8.93 -14.60 -5.68
N ASP A 110 10.08 -14.79 -6.34
CA ASP A 110 10.12 -15.30 -7.70
C ASP A 110 9.60 -16.74 -7.73
N ALA A 111 9.06 -17.15 -8.88
CA ALA A 111 8.55 -18.50 -9.11
C ALA A 111 9.69 -19.50 -9.37
#